data_AF-A0A521ASG6-F1
#
_entry.id   AF-A0A521ASG6-F1
#
_cell.length_a   1.000
_cell.length_b   1.000
_cell.length_c   1.000
_cell.angle_alpha   90.00
_cell.angle_beta   90.00
_cell.angle_gamma   90.00
#
_symmetry.space_group_name_H-M   'P 1'
#
loop_
_entity.id
_entity.type
_entity.pdbx_description
1 polymer ?
#
loop_
_entity_poly.entity_id
_entity_poly.type
_entity_poly.pdbx_seq_one_letter_code
_entity_poly.pdbx_strand_id
1 'polypeptide(L)'
;MSVPKELYNLKFSEYLESLKVLYLVDDNFKTICDDYCSNMLKTEKYKKKFEKYFQYKLEAENLAKELEEEILIYLIRNGWDKK
;
A
#
# COMPACT_ATOMS: atom_id res chain seq x y z
N MET A 1 18.67 14.16 19.32
CA MET A 1 17.54 13.78 18.43
C MET A 1 18.03 13.88 17.00
N SER A 2 17.85 12.87 16.16
CA SER A 2 18.20 12.94 14.73
C SER A 2 16.98 13.31 13.89
N VAL A 3 17.20 14.06 12.81
CA VAL A 3 16.15 14.42 11.84
C VAL A 3 15.62 13.14 11.15
N PRO A 4 14.29 12.94 11.08
CA PRO A 4 13.67 11.76 10.46
C PRO A 4 14.10 11.51 9.01
N LYS A 5 14.33 10.24 8.64
CA LYS A 5 14.80 9.84 7.30
C LYS A 5 13.75 10.11 6.21
N GLU A 6 12.49 10.15 6.58
CA GLU A 6 11.33 10.42 5.73
C GLU A 6 11.35 11.85 5.14
N LEU A 7 12.10 12.77 5.78
CA LEU A 7 12.32 14.14 5.29
C LEU A 7 13.41 14.22 4.20
N TYR A 8 14.18 13.14 3.99
CA TYR A 8 15.24 13.09 2.97
C TYR A 8 14.67 12.58 1.66
N ASN A 9 13.69 13.31 1.11
CA ASN A 9 13.09 13.02 -0.18
C ASN A 9 13.47 14.10 -1.21
N LEU A 10 13.27 13.78 -2.49
CA LEU A 10 13.62 14.65 -3.62
C LEU A 10 13.02 16.06 -3.54
N LYS A 11 11.88 16.24 -2.87
CA LYS A 11 11.22 17.55 -2.75
C LYS A 11 11.98 18.51 -1.84
N PHE A 12 12.80 17.98 -0.92
CA PHE A 12 13.53 18.75 0.07
C PHE A 12 15.05 18.68 -0.11
N SER A 13 15.54 18.05 -1.18
CA SER A 13 16.99 17.81 -1.38
C SER A 13 17.82 19.09 -1.36
N GLU A 14 17.34 20.17 -1.96
CA GLU A 14 18.01 21.47 -2.00
C GLU A 14 17.91 22.26 -0.68
N TYR A 15 16.99 21.85 0.21
CA TYR A 15 16.70 22.54 1.47
C TYR A 15 17.12 21.73 2.70
N LEU A 16 17.85 20.63 2.51
CA LEU A 16 18.14 19.67 3.57
C LEU A 16 18.83 20.28 4.78
N GLU A 17 19.77 21.21 4.57
CA GLU A 17 20.48 21.83 5.68
C GLU A 17 19.60 22.78 6.47
N SER A 18 18.83 23.64 5.78
CA SER A 18 17.84 24.52 6.42
C SER A 18 16.77 23.70 7.17
N LEU A 19 16.32 22.59 6.59
CA LEU A 19 15.36 21.69 7.21
C LEU A 19 15.90 21.10 8.51
N LYS A 20 17.17 20.65 8.53
CA LYS A 20 17.79 20.12 9.75
C LYS A 20 17.89 21.18 10.84
N VAL A 21 18.32 22.39 10.47
CA VAL A 21 18.45 23.49 11.43
C VAL A 21 17.09 23.83 12.02
N LEU A 22 16.08 24.08 11.18
CA LEU A 22 14.73 24.44 11.62
C LEU A 22 14.11 23.33 12.47
N TYR A 23 14.28 22.06 12.11
CA TYR A 23 13.78 20.93 12.89
C TYR A 23 14.35 20.87 14.31
N LEU A 24 15.58 21.36 14.52
CA LEU A 24 16.24 21.34 15.82
C LEU A 24 15.93 22.57 16.69
N VAL A 25 15.56 23.70 16.09
CA VAL A 25 15.45 24.99 16.80
C VAL A 25 14.04 25.57 16.84
N ASP A 26 13.11 25.09 16.00
CA ASP A 26 11.74 25.57 15.92
C ASP A 26 10.76 24.41 16.21
N ASP A 27 10.12 24.48 17.38
CA ASP A 27 9.18 23.45 17.85
C ASP A 27 7.92 23.35 16.98
N ASN A 28 7.45 24.46 16.39
CA ASN A 28 6.31 24.45 15.49
C ASN A 28 6.69 23.75 14.18
N PHE A 29 7.85 24.10 13.62
CA PHE A 29 8.35 23.44 12.42
C PHE A 29 8.60 21.94 12.65
N LYS A 30 9.19 21.59 13.79
CA LYS A 30 9.36 20.19 14.21
C LYS A 30 8.03 19.45 14.27
N THR A 31 7.00 20.03 14.86
CA THR A 31 5.65 19.42 14.93
C THR A 31 5.09 19.14 13.54
N ILE A 32 5.25 20.09 12.61
CA ILE A 32 4.83 19.91 11.20
C ILE A 32 5.59 18.74 10.56
N CYS A 33 6.90 18.64 10.77
CA CYS A 33 7.71 17.55 10.26
C CYS A 33 7.31 16.20 10.85
N ASP A 34 7.09 16.13 12.16
CA ASP A 34 6.69 14.91 12.87
C ASP A 34 5.32 14.41 12.38
N ASP A 35 4.36 15.33 12.20
CA ASP A 35 3.05 15.03 11.64
C ASP A 35 3.13 14.55 10.19
N TYR A 36 3.97 15.18 9.37
CA TYR A 36 4.25 14.74 8.01
C TYR A 36 4.81 13.31 8.00
N CYS A 37 5.85 13.04 8.79
CA CYS A 37 6.48 11.73 8.86
C CYS A 37 5.49 10.64 9.34
N SER A 38 4.70 10.93 10.37
CA SER A 38 3.67 10.03 10.89
C SER A 38 2.63 9.68 9.82
N ASN A 39 2.17 10.66 9.06
CA ASN A 39 1.22 10.43 7.97
C ASN A 39 1.82 9.65 6.80
N MET A 40 3.08 9.88 6.45
CA MET A 40 3.77 9.11 5.41
C MET A 40 3.90 7.62 5.81
N LEU A 41 4.28 7.34 7.06
CA LEU A 41 4.36 5.97 7.57
C LEU A 41 3.00 5.25 7.56
N LYS A 42 1.93 5.96 7.94
CA LYS A 42 0.55 5.44 7.85
C LYS A 42 0.18 5.13 6.39
N THR A 43 0.49 6.03 5.46
CA THR A 43 0.19 5.87 4.04
C THR A 43 0.88 4.63 3.46
N GLU A 44 2.16 4.43 3.75
CA GLU A 44 2.91 3.23 3.34
C GLU A 44 2.29 1.95 3.92
N LYS A 45 1.84 1.98 5.18
CA LYS A 45 1.13 0.85 5.79
C LYS A 45 -0.18 0.53 5.07
N TYR A 46 -0.96 1.55 4.70
CA TYR A 46 -2.20 1.35 3.96
C TYR A 46 -1.95 0.84 2.54
N LYS A 47 -0.90 1.33 1.87
CA LYS A 47 -0.50 0.85 0.55
C LYS A 47 -0.17 -0.63 0.56
N LYS A 48 0.68 -1.08 1.50
CA LYS A 48 1.00 -2.51 1.69
C LYS A 48 -0.25 -3.35 1.98
N LYS A 49 -1.17 -2.82 2.80
CA LYS A 49 -2.44 -3.48 3.07
C LYS A 49 -3.28 -3.63 1.79
N PHE A 50 -3.39 -2.56 1.00
CA PHE A 50 -4.11 -2.57 -0.28
C PHE A 50 -3.53 -3.58 -1.27
N GLU A 51 -2.20 -3.58 -1.46
CA GLU A 51 -1.51 -4.53 -2.34
C GLU A 51 -1.80 -5.99 -1.94
N LYS A 52 -1.80 -6.29 -0.64
CA LYS A 52 -2.15 -7.61 -0.12
C LYS A 52 -3.60 -8.01 -0.41
N TYR A 53 -4.56 -7.10 -0.22
CA TYR A 53 -5.96 -7.38 -0.58
C TYR A 53 -6.16 -7.56 -2.07
N PHE A 54 -5.42 -6.80 -2.88
CA PHE A 54 -5.46 -6.93 -4.33
C PHE A 54 -4.97 -8.32 -4.78
N GLN A 55 -3.88 -8.83 -4.18
CA GLN A 55 -3.40 -10.19 -4.42
C GLN A 55 -4.45 -11.25 -4.06
N TYR A 56 -5.03 -11.16 -2.86
CA TYR A 56 -6.08 -12.10 -2.44
C TYR A 56 -7.31 -12.08 -3.34
N LYS A 57 -7.71 -10.90 -3.82
CA LYS A 57 -8.80 -10.78 -4.78
C LYS A 57 -8.46 -11.50 -6.09
N LEU A 58 -7.25 -11.29 -6.62
CA LEU A 58 -6.81 -11.91 -7.86
C LEU A 58 -6.73 -13.45 -7.74
N GLU A 59 -6.20 -13.96 -6.63
CA GLU A 59 -6.15 -15.39 -6.33
C GLU A 59 -7.54 -16.00 -6.26
N ALA A 60 -8.49 -15.34 -5.57
CA ALA A 60 -9.86 -15.80 -5.47
C ALA A 60 -10.58 -15.80 -6.83
N GLU A 61 -10.38 -14.77 -7.65
CA GLU A 61 -10.96 -14.68 -9.01
C GLU A 61 -10.41 -15.76 -9.94
N ASN A 62 -9.13 -16.09 -9.83
CA ASN A 62 -8.52 -17.17 -10.63
C ASN A 62 -9.04 -18.54 -10.20
N LEU A 63 -9.05 -18.81 -8.89
CA LEU A 63 -9.59 -20.06 -8.35
C LEU A 63 -11.07 -20.23 -8.72
N ALA A 64 -11.86 -19.16 -8.67
CA ALA A 64 -13.26 -19.20 -9.08
C ALA A 64 -13.41 -19.66 -10.53
N LYS A 65 -12.61 -19.12 -11.46
CA LYS A 65 -12.65 -19.52 -12.88
C LYS A 65 -12.27 -21.00 -13.07
N GLU A 66 -11.22 -21.45 -12.41
CA GLU A 66 -10.78 -22.86 -12.49
C GLU A 66 -11.90 -23.79 -11.98
N LEU A 67 -12.51 -23.47 -10.85
CA LEU A 67 -13.62 -24.26 -10.29
C LEU A 67 -14.87 -24.20 -11.16
N GLU A 68 -15.21 -23.04 -11.72
CA GLU A 68 -16.33 -22.89 -12.66
C GLU A 68 -16.14 -23.78 -13.90
N GLU A 69 -14.92 -23.84 -14.45
CA GLU A 69 -14.59 -24.75 -15.55
C GLU A 69 -14.72 -26.22 -15.15
N GLU A 70 -14.23 -26.61 -13.97
CA GLU A 70 -14.38 -27.98 -13.46
C GLU A 70 -15.86 -28.36 -13.27
N ILE A 71 -16.66 -27.45 -12.71
CA ILE A 71 -18.10 -27.63 -12.54
C ILE A 71 -18.77 -27.82 -13.91
N LEU A 72 -18.45 -26.99 -14.90
CA LEU A 72 -18.99 -27.13 -16.25
C LEU A 72 -18.64 -28.47 -16.89
N ILE A 73 -17.38 -28.90 -16.76
CA ILE A 73 -16.92 -30.21 -17.24
C ILE A 73 -17.73 -31.34 -16.57
N TYR A 74 -17.97 -31.25 -15.27
CA TYR A 74 -18.74 -32.24 -14.53
C TYR A 74 -20.20 -32.28 -14.99
N LEU A 75 -20.83 -31.13 -15.22
CA LEU A 75 -22.21 -31.03 -15.72
C LEU A 75 -22.37 -31.68 -17.10
N ILE A 76 -21.47 -31.36 -18.04
CA ILE A 76 -21.47 -31.92 -19.39
C ILE A 76 -21.28 -33.44 -19.36
N ARG A 77 -20.33 -33.94 -18.56
CA ARG A 77 -20.05 -35.38 -18.44
C ARG A 77 -21.24 -36.17 -17.87
N ASN A 78 -22.04 -35.56 -17.00
CA ASN A 78 -23.21 -36.19 -16.39
C ASN A 78 -24.51 -35.93 -17.14
N GLY A 79 -24.44 -35.33 -18.34
CA GLY A 79 -25.60 -35.15 -19.22
C GLY A 79 -26.63 -34.15 -18.68
N TRP A 80 -26.23 -33.20 -17.83
CA TRP A 80 -27.07 -32.07 -17.41
C TRP A 80 -27.09 -30.94 -18.45
N ASP A 81 -26.84 -31.26 -19.71
CA ASP A 81 -27.14 -30.34 -20.80
C ASP A 81 -28.65 -30.12 -20.87
N LYS A 82 -29.04 -28.85 -20.95
CA LYS A 82 -30.44 -28.43 -21.08
C LYS A 82 -31.04 -29.12 -22.31
N LYS A 83 -31.94 -30.08 -22.07
CA LYS A 83 -33.01 -30.43 -23.01
C LYS A 83 -33.95 -29.24 -23.18
#